data_AF-A0A357J1X7-F1
#
_entry.id   AF-A0A357J1X7-F1
#
_cell.length_a   1.000
_cell.length_b   1.000
_cell.length_c   1.000
_cell.angle_alpha   90.00
_cell.angle_beta   90.00
_cell.angle_gamma   90.00
#
_symmetry.space_group_name_H-M   'P 1'
#
loop_
_entity.id
_entity.type
_entity.pdbx_description
1 polymer ?
#
loop_
_entity_poly.entity_id
_entity_poly.type
_entity_poly.pdbx_seq_one_letter_code
_entity_poly.pdbx_strand_id
1 'polypeptide(L)'
;MPDYHPWLHQFRALMGIRNPRRVYMYSILIGLATGAGAVLFHLALSYAEHFTFDYLVGMHRSYPAGEHPIGGTPQVPFNPWMMMLLPVVGGLLCGLLVYYISPDAAGSGTDTMINAFHRK
;
A
#
# COMPACT_ATOMS: atom_id res chain seq x y z
N MET A 1 20.63 40.86 -7.98
CA MET A 1 21.33 39.55 -7.99
C MET A 1 21.18 39.00 -6.58
N PRO A 2 20.46 37.88 -6.34
CA PRO A 2 20.19 37.44 -4.98
C PRO A 2 21.34 36.59 -4.43
N ASP A 3 21.63 36.80 -3.16
CA ASP A 3 22.82 36.34 -2.45
C ASP A 3 22.58 34.93 -1.89
N TYR A 4 23.21 33.90 -2.46
CA TYR A 4 23.02 32.51 -2.04
C TYR A 4 23.89 32.18 -0.82
N HIS A 5 23.27 31.65 0.25
CA HIS A 5 23.91 31.37 1.53
C HIS A 5 24.83 30.12 1.48
N PRO A 6 26.06 30.16 2.03
CA PRO A 6 27.10 29.14 1.83
C PRO A 6 26.80 27.72 2.35
N TRP A 7 25.85 27.56 3.28
CA TRP A 7 25.49 26.25 3.87
C TRP A 7 24.73 25.32 2.90
N LEU A 8 24.11 25.86 1.85
CA LEU A 8 23.41 25.09 0.83
C LEU A 8 24.37 24.23 -0.01
N HIS A 9 25.63 24.68 -0.17
CA HIS A 9 26.65 23.93 -0.91
C HIS A 9 27.16 22.72 -0.12
N GLN A 10 27.26 22.83 1.22
CA GLN A 10 27.64 21.71 2.09
C GLN A 10 26.54 20.63 2.15
N PHE A 11 25.27 21.04 2.18
CA PHE A 11 24.15 20.10 2.15
C PHE A 11 24.05 19.35 0.80
N ARG A 12 24.26 20.05 -0.33
CA ARG A 12 24.37 19.42 -1.65
C ARG A 12 25.61 18.52 -1.80
N ALA A 13 26.73 18.86 -1.16
CA ALA A 13 27.94 18.04 -1.20
C ALA A 13 27.79 16.73 -0.40
N LEU A 14 27.05 16.75 0.71
CA LEU A 14 26.70 15.54 1.49
C LEU A 14 25.70 14.63 0.74
N MET A 15 24.77 15.23 0.00
CA MET A 15 23.81 14.54 -0.89
C MET A 15 24.41 14.15 -2.26
N GLY A 16 25.68 14.47 -2.50
CA GLY A 16 26.37 14.15 -3.75
C GLY A 16 26.62 12.66 -3.87
N ILE A 17 25.84 11.98 -4.70
CA ILE A 17 26.08 10.60 -5.13
C ILE A 17 27.32 10.57 -6.03
N ARG A 18 28.49 10.73 -5.44
CA ARG A 18 29.77 10.77 -6.17
C ARG A 18 30.45 9.41 -6.24
N ASN A 19 29.93 8.42 -5.50
CA ASN A 19 30.57 7.11 -5.34
C ASN A 19 29.57 5.97 -5.59
N PRO A 20 29.80 5.08 -6.59
CA PRO A 20 28.85 4.02 -6.97
C PRO A 20 28.46 3.10 -5.81
N ARG A 21 29.38 2.87 -4.87
CA ARG A 21 29.15 2.02 -3.69
C ARG A 21 27.98 2.47 -2.81
N ARG A 22 27.75 3.79 -2.70
CA ARG A 22 26.64 4.31 -1.90
C ARG A 22 25.28 4.07 -2.58
N VAL A 23 25.22 4.10 -3.91
CA VAL A 23 23.99 3.80 -4.66
C VAL A 23 23.56 2.36 -4.40
N TYR A 24 24.48 1.39 -4.53
CA TYR A 24 24.15 -0.01 -4.27
C TYR A 24 23.64 -0.24 -2.85
N MET A 25 24.27 0.39 -1.85
CA MET A 25 23.81 0.30 -0.47
C MET A 25 22.39 0.88 -0.30
N TYR A 26 22.10 2.05 -0.87
CA TYR A 26 20.76 2.62 -0.83
C TYR A 26 19.73 1.78 -1.59
N SER A 27 20.08 1.22 -2.75
CA SER A 27 19.19 0.33 -3.51
C SER A 27 18.78 -0.90 -2.70
N ILE A 28 19.71 -1.53 -1.98
CA ILE A 28 19.42 -2.67 -1.11
C ILE A 28 18.50 -2.26 0.04
N LEU A 29 18.78 -1.14 0.70
CA LEU A 29 17.96 -0.66 1.82
C LEU A 29 16.54 -0.31 1.37
N ILE A 30 16.39 0.38 0.24
CA ILE A 30 15.09 0.73 -0.34
C ILE A 30 14.35 -0.55 -0.74
N GLY A 31 15.01 -1.51 -1.38
CA GLY A 31 14.42 -2.79 -1.74
C GLY A 31 13.89 -3.56 -0.52
N LEU A 32 14.66 -3.61 0.57
CA LEU A 32 14.25 -4.24 1.82
C LEU A 32 13.05 -3.53 2.45
N ALA A 33 13.08 -2.19 2.49
CA ALA A 33 11.99 -1.38 3.07
C ALA A 33 10.69 -1.55 2.27
N THR A 34 10.75 -1.43 0.94
CA THR A 34 9.57 -1.60 0.06
C THR A 34 9.07 -3.05 0.08
N GLY A 35 9.96 -4.04 0.11
CA GLY A 35 9.60 -5.45 0.22
C GLY A 35 8.87 -5.75 1.54
N ALA A 36 9.38 -5.25 2.66
CA ALA A 36 8.70 -5.37 3.96
C ALA A 36 7.33 -4.67 3.94
N GLY A 37 7.24 -3.48 3.33
CA GLY A 37 5.98 -2.78 3.13
C GLY A 37 4.97 -3.59 2.31
N ALA A 38 5.42 -4.25 1.24
CA ALA A 38 4.56 -5.11 0.41
C ALA A 38 4.04 -6.33 1.19
N VAL A 39 4.89 -6.99 1.99
CA VAL A 39 4.48 -8.12 2.85
C VAL A 39 3.44 -7.68 3.88
N LEU A 40 3.68 -6.55 4.56
CA LEU A 40 2.73 -6.01 5.54
C LEU A 40 1.40 -5.64 4.88
N PHE A 41 1.43 -5.01 3.72
CA PHE A 41 0.23 -4.68 2.95
C PHE A 41 -0.54 -5.95 2.55
N HIS A 42 0.17 -6.97 2.07
CA HIS A 42 -0.44 -8.25 1.71
C HIS A 42 -1.12 -8.91 2.90
N LEU A 43 -0.45 -8.97 4.06
CA LEU A 43 -1.02 -9.51 5.29
C LEU A 43 -2.26 -8.73 5.75
N ALA A 44 -2.21 -7.41 5.69
CA ALA A 44 -3.35 -6.56 6.02
C ALA A 44 -4.54 -6.81 5.08
N LEU A 45 -4.29 -6.96 3.77
CA LEU A 45 -5.32 -7.27 2.78
C LEU A 45 -5.93 -8.65 3.03
N SER A 46 -5.09 -9.67 3.29
CA SER A 46 -5.56 -11.01 3.64
C SER A 46 -6.43 -10.97 4.90
N TYR A 47 -6.02 -10.26 5.94
CA TYR A 47 -6.82 -10.14 7.17
C TYR A 47 -8.15 -9.42 6.94
N ALA A 48 -8.10 -8.29 6.21
CA ALA A 48 -9.30 -7.53 5.85
C ALA A 48 -10.27 -8.39 5.04
N GLU A 49 -9.76 -9.18 4.09
CA GLU A 49 -10.56 -10.09 3.27
C GLU A 49 -11.23 -11.17 4.12
N HIS A 50 -10.51 -11.87 4.99
CA HIS A 50 -11.12 -12.86 5.89
C HIS A 50 -12.19 -12.20 6.78
N PHE A 51 -11.91 -11.01 7.33
CA PHE A 51 -12.86 -10.29 8.16
C PHE A 51 -14.12 -9.86 7.37
N THR A 52 -13.97 -9.39 6.13
CA THR A 52 -15.12 -8.97 5.33
C THR A 52 -15.91 -10.14 4.75
N PHE A 53 -15.25 -11.17 4.22
CA PHE A 53 -15.94 -12.27 3.57
C PHE A 53 -16.51 -13.28 4.57
N ASP A 54 -15.76 -13.67 5.59
CA ASP A 54 -16.20 -14.71 6.54
C ASP A 54 -17.17 -14.14 7.59
N TYR A 55 -16.89 -12.95 8.13
CA TYR A 55 -17.70 -12.37 9.21
C TYR A 55 -18.86 -11.49 8.72
N LEU A 56 -18.67 -10.70 7.66
CA LEU A 56 -19.67 -9.72 7.22
C LEU A 56 -20.58 -10.27 6.11
N VAL A 57 -20.04 -10.94 5.09
CA VAL A 57 -20.84 -11.47 3.98
C VAL A 57 -21.39 -12.87 4.29
N GLY A 58 -20.71 -13.65 5.12
CA GLY A 58 -21.07 -15.05 5.39
C GLY A 58 -20.81 -15.95 4.18
N MET A 59 -19.92 -15.55 3.27
CA MET A 59 -19.46 -16.43 2.18
C MET A 59 -18.35 -17.32 2.70
N HIS A 60 -18.63 -18.61 2.78
CA HIS A 60 -17.61 -19.60 3.07
C HIS A 60 -16.66 -19.68 1.87
N ARG A 61 -15.39 -19.29 2.04
CA ARG A 61 -14.35 -19.69 1.10
C ARG A 61 -14.30 -21.22 1.11
N SER A 62 -14.61 -21.86 -0.02
CA SER A 62 -14.56 -23.30 -0.15
C SER A 62 -13.14 -23.79 0.17
N TYR A 63 -12.99 -24.43 1.32
CA TYR A 63 -11.81 -25.24 1.62
C TYR A 63 -11.74 -26.38 0.58
N PRO A 64 -10.54 -26.76 0.09
CA PRO A 64 -10.35 -27.96 -0.71
C PRO A 64 -11.15 -29.15 -0.17
N ALA A 65 -11.74 -29.93 -1.06
CA ALA A 65 -12.60 -31.06 -0.70
C ALA A 65 -11.87 -32.04 0.24
N GLY A 66 -12.19 -32.00 1.54
CA GLY A 66 -11.65 -32.90 2.55
C GLY A 66 -11.24 -32.25 3.89
N GLU A 67 -11.04 -30.93 3.93
CA GLU A 67 -10.62 -30.25 5.16
C GLU A 67 -11.82 -29.73 5.96
N HIS A 68 -11.93 -30.22 7.20
CA HIS A 68 -12.95 -29.78 8.14
C HIS A 68 -12.47 -28.52 8.86
N PRO A 69 -13.26 -27.43 8.90
CA PRO A 69 -12.88 -26.23 9.62
C PRO A 69 -12.68 -26.53 11.11
N ILE A 70 -11.45 -26.32 11.59
CA ILE A 70 -11.11 -26.32 13.01
C ILE A 70 -11.82 -25.15 13.69
N GLY A 71 -12.98 -25.43 14.29
CA GLY A 71 -13.81 -24.44 14.99
C GLY A 71 -15.30 -24.48 14.68
N GLY A 72 -15.76 -25.36 13.77
CA GLY A 72 -17.15 -25.40 13.33
C GLY A 72 -17.47 -24.32 12.30
N THR A 73 -18.51 -24.55 11.49
CA THR A 73 -18.96 -23.58 10.49
C THR A 73 -19.77 -22.47 11.17
N PRO A 74 -19.32 -21.21 11.17
CA PRO A 74 -20.17 -20.10 11.59
C PRO A 74 -21.37 -20.05 10.64
N GLN A 75 -22.57 -20.33 11.15
CA GLN A 75 -23.82 -20.24 10.40
C GLN A 75 -24.23 -18.78 10.26
N VAL A 76 -23.39 -17.95 9.63
CA VAL A 76 -23.77 -16.57 9.30
C VAL A 76 -24.62 -16.64 8.04
N PRO A 77 -25.88 -16.17 8.06
CA PRO A 77 -26.71 -16.19 6.86
C PRO A 77 -26.06 -15.30 5.80
N PHE A 78 -25.85 -15.86 4.61
CA PHE A 78 -25.28 -15.15 3.47
C PHE A 78 -26.05 -13.85 3.21
N ASN A 79 -25.34 -12.72 3.26
CA ASN A 79 -25.93 -11.41 3.07
C ASN A 79 -25.42 -10.76 1.77
N PRO A 80 -26.15 -10.90 0.64
CA PRO A 80 -25.72 -10.37 -0.65
C PRO A 80 -25.67 -8.83 -0.68
N TRP A 81 -26.44 -8.14 0.17
CA TRP A 81 -26.37 -6.68 0.28
C TRP A 81 -25.02 -6.21 0.83
N MET A 82 -24.43 -7.01 1.73
CA MET A 82 -23.13 -6.71 2.31
C MET A 82 -22.03 -6.76 1.25
N MET A 83 -22.15 -7.65 0.25
CA MET A 83 -21.21 -7.74 -0.87
C MET A 83 -21.23 -6.50 -1.77
N MET A 84 -22.34 -5.76 -1.81
CA MET A 84 -22.44 -4.49 -2.53
C MET A 84 -22.03 -3.29 -1.65
N LEU A 85 -22.38 -3.30 -0.36
CA LEU A 85 -22.04 -2.22 0.56
C LEU A 85 -20.54 -2.17 0.89
N LEU A 86 -19.86 -3.30 1.00
CA LEU A 86 -18.43 -3.37 1.33
C LEU A 86 -17.55 -2.64 0.31
N PRO A 87 -17.65 -2.89 -1.01
CA PRO A 87 -16.90 -2.14 -2.01
C PRO A 87 -17.23 -0.66 -2.01
N VAL A 88 -18.49 -0.28 -1.76
CA VAL A 88 -18.92 1.13 -1.69
C VAL A 88 -18.25 1.84 -0.51
N VAL A 89 -18.31 1.25 0.69
CA VAL A 89 -17.69 1.82 1.89
C VAL A 89 -16.17 1.82 1.77
N GLY A 90 -15.58 0.71 1.31
CA GLY A 90 -14.14 0.59 1.09
C GLY A 90 -13.62 1.59 0.06
N GLY A 91 -14.33 1.75 -1.05
CA GLY A 91 -14.01 2.74 -2.09
C GLY A 91 -14.14 4.19 -1.58
N LEU A 92 -15.19 4.48 -0.80
CA LEU A 92 -15.38 5.81 -0.20
C LEU A 92 -14.27 6.14 0.79
N LEU A 93 -13.92 5.22 1.69
CA LEU A 93 -12.82 5.39 2.65
C LEU A 93 -11.48 5.58 1.94
N CYS A 94 -11.20 4.78 0.91
CA CYS A 94 -9.99 4.92 0.09
C CYS A 94 -9.94 6.29 -0.60
N GLY A 95 -11.05 6.71 -1.23
CA GLY A 95 -11.15 8.01 -1.87
C GLY A 95 -10.96 9.18 -0.89
N LEU A 96 -11.51 9.05 0.32
CA LEU A 96 -11.37 10.06 1.37
C LEU A 96 -9.93 10.14 1.89
N LEU A 97 -9.27 8.99 2.08
CA LEU A 97 -7.85 8.93 2.45
C LEU A 97 -6.96 9.59 1.40
N VAL A 98 -7.16 9.29 0.12
CA VAL A 98 -6.39 9.89 -0.98
C VAL A 98 -6.66 11.40 -1.05
N TYR A 99 -7.91 11.81 -0.94
CA TYR A 99 -8.29 13.23 -1.02
C TYR A 99 -7.66 14.08 0.10
N TYR A 100 -7.64 13.58 1.34
CA TYR A 100 -7.15 14.36 2.48
C TYR A 100 -5.65 14.20 2.77
N ILE A 101 -5.06 13.02 2.52
CA ILE A 101 -3.69 12.73 2.97
C ILE A 101 -2.68 12.92 1.83
N SER A 102 -2.95 12.39 0.64
CA SER A 102 -2.00 12.42 -0.47
C SER A 102 -2.73 12.33 -1.81
N PRO A 103 -3.08 13.47 -2.43
CA PRO A 103 -3.74 13.47 -3.74
C PRO A 103 -2.83 12.89 -4.84
N ASP A 104 -1.51 12.98 -4.66
CA ASP A 104 -0.52 12.43 -5.60
C ASP A 104 -0.47 10.90 -5.61
N ALA A 105 -1.10 10.25 -4.61
CA ALA A 105 -1.27 8.81 -4.55
C ALA A 105 -2.46 8.31 -5.39
N ALA A 106 -3.20 9.20 -6.04
CA ALA A 106 -4.30 8.82 -6.92
C ALA A 106 -3.79 8.02 -8.13
N GLY A 107 -4.54 6.97 -8.50
CA GLY A 107 -4.24 6.13 -9.66
C GLY A 107 -3.16 5.07 -9.38
N SER A 108 -2.46 4.65 -10.43
CA SER A 108 -1.45 3.57 -10.34
C SER A 108 -0.10 4.04 -9.78
N GLY A 109 0.12 5.34 -9.62
CA GLY A 109 1.40 5.95 -9.22
C GLY A 109 2.46 6.03 -10.34
N THR A 110 2.24 5.41 -11.51
CA THR A 110 3.17 5.44 -12.65
C THR A 110 3.39 6.85 -13.19
N ASP A 111 2.34 7.66 -13.30
CA ASP A 111 2.44 9.03 -13.81
C ASP A 111 3.23 9.92 -12.84
N THR A 112 3.01 9.75 -11.53
CA THR A 112 3.76 10.44 -10.47
C THR A 112 5.25 10.06 -10.52
N MET A 113 5.55 8.77 -10.76
CA MET A 113 6.92 8.31 -10.98
C MET A 113 7.54 8.95 -12.23
N ILE A 114 6.84 8.95 -13.37
CA ILE A 114 7.33 9.57 -14.62
C ILE A 114 7.61 11.06 -14.41
N ASN A 115 6.70 11.79 -13.75
CA ASN A 115 6.85 13.20 -13.42
C ASN A 115 8.08 13.46 -12.53
N ALA A 116 8.35 12.59 -11.55
CA ALA A 116 9.53 12.69 -10.69
C ALA A 116 10.85 12.57 -11.48
N PHE A 117 10.88 11.76 -12.56
CA PHE A 117 12.05 11.66 -13.44
C PHE A 117 12.17 12.81 -14.44
N HIS A 118 11.04 13.36 -14.92
CA HIS A 118 11.03 14.43 -15.93
C HIS A 118 11.09 15.85 -15.36
N ARG A 119 11.17 16.01 -14.03
CA ARG A 119 11.27 17.29 -13.32
C ARG A 119 10.26 18.34 -13.79
N LYS A 120 9.09 18.31 -13.18
CA LYS A 120 8.45 19.56 -12.75
C LYS A 120 8.60 19.70 -11.26
#